data_AF-A0A0G4FQJ8-F1
#
_entry.id   AF-A0A0G4FQJ8-F1
#
_cell.length_a   1.000
_cell.length_b   1.000
_cell.length_c   1.000
_cell.angle_alpha   90.00
_cell.angle_beta   90.00
_cell.angle_gamma   90.00
#
_symmetry.space_group_name_H-M   'P 1'
#
loop_
_entity.id
_entity.type
_entity.pdbx_description
1 polymer ?
#
loop_
_entity_poly.entity_id
_entity_poly.type
_entity_poly.pdbx_seq_one_letter_code
_entity_poly.pdbx_strand_id
1 'polypeptide(L)'
;MSPSQLALFAAALGMSGAPALHELILPEGKPDEPPEGAAALARAYSLGYLSQLTAFMTAPQLSITSETFRMLGHSMAAGRSPQLQSLVLVMYDENPEEGVGALADAICGGMLSLLQSFQLVLFRTRGDAISTLGVALGGGVCPALEKLDLAWLEEGDEGAAGLAEGLGRGGLRSLRDLNLGVKCVGGGEGRGYTALGEALSTGKVHSLRNLTLFLYLDPGLAPLCEGLSRGRVAPPVRLHLHLSGNNRNGEIGVRRLAEITRGGKLSGLHKLVFGCSGGAISREAWREFGEALTHAEASLNSLERLRVIRSPDLEWFTPFLSGLARGSGRLPAFCDLFCDNRSPISPQAAHSVSALVSRGSVPFLRDLEVNVSNIGQEGMQAFASALGSPHVSALRRLDIAIGGSVHANSAVHVQMFSNALSSRHLRRLETLCVRGVGFVQEIRTLCVGLGSGQLAALRELRICDSHLGAEGGSVLSKVLVAEKLPCSESFEAHEAELTDGGVSALTETWMSHPPPPIRHLNLWGNELTAAAAEALLGLLGLKRLSLLESMILRSQFDFDERSRRLLSGLFPEIVEFREHY
;
A
#
# COMPACT_ATOMS: atom_id res chain seq x y z
N MET A 1 -24.36 -12.25 7.86
CA MET A 1 -25.64 -12.35 8.59
C MET A 1 -26.60 -11.43 7.87
N SER A 2 -27.77 -11.91 7.44
CA SER A 2 -28.77 -11.04 6.82
C SER A 2 -29.32 -10.04 7.85
N PRO A 3 -29.92 -8.92 7.42
CA PRO A 3 -30.55 -7.95 8.34
C PRO A 3 -31.59 -8.60 9.25
N SER A 4 -32.38 -9.54 8.72
CA SER A 4 -33.37 -10.30 9.48
C SER A 4 -32.74 -11.20 10.54
N GLN A 5 -31.62 -11.87 10.22
CA GLN A 5 -30.87 -12.65 11.19
C GLN A 5 -30.26 -11.75 12.27
N LEU A 6 -29.77 -10.56 11.89
CA LEU A 6 -29.24 -9.58 12.85
C LEU A 6 -30.33 -9.04 13.77
N ALA A 7 -31.54 -8.80 13.26
CA ALA A 7 -32.68 -8.40 14.07
C ALA A 7 -33.10 -9.50 15.07
N LEU A 8 -33.14 -10.76 14.62
CA LEU A 8 -33.42 -11.91 15.50
C LEU A 8 -32.33 -12.10 16.56
N PHE A 9 -31.07 -11.95 16.17
CA PHE A 9 -29.94 -11.95 17.11
C PHE A 9 -30.07 -10.84 18.15
N ALA A 10 -30.36 -9.61 17.73
CA ALA A 10 -30.56 -8.48 18.63
C ALA A 10 -31.74 -8.69 19.58
N ALA A 11 -32.84 -9.28 19.12
CA ALA A 11 -33.97 -9.64 19.97
C ALA A 11 -33.59 -10.72 21.00
N ALA A 12 -32.79 -11.70 20.59
CA ALA A 12 -32.34 -12.79 21.46
C ALA A 12 -31.42 -12.31 22.60
N LEU A 13 -30.66 -11.22 22.39
CA LEU A 13 -29.85 -10.60 23.44
C LEU A 13 -30.68 -10.10 24.64
N GLY A 14 -31.96 -9.79 24.44
CA GLY A 14 -32.87 -9.37 25.50
C GLY A 14 -33.54 -10.50 26.27
N MET A 15 -33.32 -11.76 25.88
CA MET A 15 -33.90 -12.90 26.58
C MET A 15 -33.07 -13.28 27.82
N SER A 16 -33.75 -13.64 28.91
CA SER A 16 -33.08 -14.11 30.13
C SER A 16 -32.19 -15.31 29.83
N GLY A 17 -30.91 -15.23 30.23
CA GLY A 17 -29.91 -16.26 29.98
C GLY A 17 -29.07 -16.06 28.72
N ALA A 18 -29.22 -14.93 28.01
CA ALA A 18 -28.31 -14.58 26.92
C ALA A 18 -26.84 -14.52 27.42
N PRO A 19 -25.88 -15.06 26.64
CA PRO A 19 -24.48 -15.03 27.04
C PRO A 19 -23.94 -13.60 27.05
N ALA A 20 -22.99 -13.34 27.94
CA ALA A 20 -22.28 -12.06 27.98
C ALA A 20 -21.47 -11.87 26.69
N LEU A 21 -21.88 -10.90 25.88
CA LEU A 21 -21.20 -10.55 24.64
C LEU A 21 -20.08 -9.54 24.92
N HIS A 22 -18.85 -9.92 24.62
CA HIS A 22 -17.67 -9.07 24.81
C HIS A 22 -17.27 -8.37 23.52
N GLU A 23 -17.45 -9.03 22.37
CA GLU A 23 -17.11 -8.49 21.07
C GLU A 23 -18.29 -8.63 20.11
N LEU A 24 -18.57 -7.56 19.36
CA LEU A 24 -19.60 -7.54 18.35
C LEU A 24 -19.07 -6.88 17.07
N ILE A 25 -18.92 -7.69 16.03
CA ILE A 25 -18.56 -7.24 14.68
C ILE A 25 -19.80 -7.39 13.80
N LEU A 26 -20.29 -6.27 13.28
CA LEU A 26 -21.40 -6.28 12.33
C LEU A 26 -20.85 -6.56 10.93
N PRO A 27 -21.27 -7.65 10.28
CA PRO A 27 -20.74 -8.04 8.99
C PRO A 27 -21.16 -7.05 7.91
N GLU A 28 -20.49 -7.16 6.77
CA GLU A 28 -20.81 -6.42 5.56
C GLU A 28 -22.27 -6.67 5.14
N GLY A 29 -23.06 -5.60 5.09
CA GLY A 29 -24.42 -5.62 4.56
C GLY A 29 -24.43 -5.27 3.08
N LYS A 30 -25.45 -5.72 2.34
CA LYS A 30 -25.65 -5.21 0.98
C LYS A 30 -26.13 -3.75 1.05
N PRO A 31 -25.72 -2.87 0.12
CA PRO A 31 -26.11 -1.46 0.15
C PRO A 31 -27.63 -1.24 0.12
N ASP A 32 -28.38 -2.16 -0.49
CA ASP A 32 -29.84 -2.03 -0.68
C ASP A 32 -30.67 -2.74 0.41
N GLU A 33 -30.03 -3.32 1.42
CA GLU A 33 -30.73 -4.07 2.46
C GLU A 33 -31.27 -3.14 3.57
N PRO A 34 -32.50 -3.36 4.06
CA PRO A 34 -33.12 -2.48 5.04
C PRO A 34 -32.36 -2.51 6.38
N PRO A 35 -32.23 -1.36 7.08
CA PRO A 35 -31.40 -1.20 8.27
C PRO A 35 -32.02 -1.82 9.54
N GLU A 36 -33.03 -2.68 9.41
CA GLU A 36 -33.81 -3.24 10.53
C GLU A 36 -32.93 -3.95 11.56
N GLY A 37 -31.93 -4.70 11.09
CA GLY A 37 -31.00 -5.40 11.98
C GLY A 37 -30.16 -4.43 12.83
N ALA A 38 -29.66 -3.36 12.23
CA ALA A 38 -28.86 -2.36 12.93
C ALA A 38 -29.71 -1.57 13.96
N ALA A 39 -30.94 -1.22 13.59
CA ALA A 39 -31.88 -0.54 14.48
C ALA A 39 -32.29 -1.43 15.68
N ALA A 40 -32.58 -2.72 15.44
CA ALA A 40 -32.87 -3.68 16.49
C ALA A 40 -31.71 -3.84 17.47
N LEU A 41 -30.48 -3.85 16.94
CA LEU A 41 -29.28 -3.91 17.76
C LEU A 41 -29.04 -2.64 18.58
N ALA A 42 -29.22 -1.46 17.99
CA ALA A 42 -29.13 -0.20 18.73
C ALA A 42 -30.15 -0.15 19.87
N ARG A 43 -31.34 -0.73 19.68
CA ARG A 43 -32.34 -0.90 20.75
C ARG A 43 -31.88 -1.88 21.83
N ALA A 44 -31.31 -3.03 21.46
CA ALA A 44 -30.75 -3.97 22.43
C ALA A 44 -29.63 -3.30 23.26
N TYR A 45 -28.81 -2.47 22.62
CA TYR A 45 -27.78 -1.68 23.27
C TYR A 45 -28.37 -0.65 24.25
N SER A 46 -29.40 0.11 23.86
CA SER A 46 -30.03 1.12 24.71
C SER A 46 -30.70 0.54 25.96
N LEU A 47 -31.18 -0.70 25.86
CA LEU A 47 -31.73 -1.48 26.97
C LEU A 47 -30.64 -2.04 27.92
N GLY A 48 -29.35 -1.89 27.59
CA GLY A 48 -28.23 -2.31 28.43
C GLY A 48 -27.87 -3.79 28.32
N TYR A 49 -28.40 -4.50 27.32
CA TYR A 49 -28.10 -5.93 27.09
C TYR A 49 -26.64 -6.16 26.64
N LEU A 50 -25.92 -5.09 26.30
CA LEU A 50 -24.53 -5.10 25.84
C LEU A 50 -23.57 -4.41 26.83
N SER A 51 -23.85 -4.51 28.12
CA SER A 51 -23.05 -3.86 29.18
C SER A 51 -21.65 -4.45 29.40
N GLN A 52 -21.44 -5.70 28.98
CA GLN A 52 -20.14 -6.38 29.02
C GLN A 52 -19.34 -6.21 27.72
N LEU A 53 -19.83 -5.39 26.79
CA LEU A 53 -19.19 -5.23 25.50
C LEU A 53 -17.87 -4.44 25.66
N THR A 54 -16.77 -5.08 25.29
CA THR A 54 -15.43 -4.50 25.23
C THR A 54 -15.07 -4.00 23.84
N ALA A 55 -15.68 -4.56 22.78
CA ALA A 55 -15.43 -4.13 21.41
C ALA A 55 -16.72 -4.08 20.56
N PHE A 56 -16.95 -2.95 19.90
CA PHE A 56 -18.03 -2.75 18.93
C PHE A 56 -17.45 -2.30 17.60
N MET A 57 -17.69 -3.07 16.53
CA MET A 57 -17.16 -2.77 15.20
C MET A 57 -18.22 -2.89 14.12
N THR A 58 -18.22 -1.92 13.21
CA THR A 58 -19.11 -1.89 12.06
C THR A 58 -18.30 -2.13 10.78
N ALA A 59 -18.72 -3.07 9.92
CA ALA A 59 -18.03 -3.28 8.65
C ALA A 59 -18.08 -2.01 7.76
N PRO A 60 -17.05 -1.77 6.91
CA PRO A 60 -17.00 -0.59 6.06
C PRO A 60 -18.11 -0.46 5.01
N GLN A 61 -18.94 -1.47 4.74
CA GLN A 61 -20.08 -1.30 3.82
C GLN A 61 -21.44 -1.39 4.54
N LEU A 62 -21.44 -1.48 5.88
CA LEU A 62 -22.69 -1.49 6.62
C LEU A 62 -23.28 -0.09 6.64
N SER A 63 -24.46 0.07 6.03
CA SER A 63 -25.22 1.31 6.10
C SER A 63 -25.91 1.43 7.47
N ILE A 64 -25.27 2.15 8.40
CA ILE A 64 -25.92 2.57 9.64
C ILE A 64 -26.63 3.88 9.35
N THR A 65 -27.94 3.90 9.56
CA THR A 65 -28.71 5.14 9.43
C THR A 65 -28.33 6.14 10.51
N SER A 66 -28.48 7.43 10.21
CA SER A 66 -28.34 8.54 11.16
C SER A 66 -29.10 8.28 12.47
N GLU A 67 -30.34 7.78 12.40
CA GLU A 67 -31.16 7.42 13.56
C GLU A 67 -30.55 6.29 14.39
N THR A 68 -30.03 5.25 13.74
CA THR A 68 -29.38 4.13 14.44
C THR A 68 -28.10 4.60 15.13
N PHE A 69 -27.30 5.42 14.46
CA PHE A 69 -26.10 6.01 15.02
C PHE A 69 -26.41 6.92 16.21
N ARG A 70 -27.43 7.76 16.09
CA ARG A 70 -27.95 8.61 17.18
C ARG A 70 -28.33 7.76 18.39
N MET A 71 -29.10 6.69 18.20
CA MET A 71 -29.48 5.78 19.29
C MET A 71 -28.27 5.13 19.96
N LEU A 72 -27.27 4.68 19.18
CA LEU A 72 -26.03 4.12 19.72
C LEU A 72 -25.27 5.16 20.55
N GLY A 73 -25.06 6.36 20.01
CA GLY A 73 -24.38 7.45 20.71
C GLY A 73 -25.06 7.81 22.03
N HIS A 74 -26.39 7.96 22.04
CA HIS A 74 -27.15 8.25 23.27
C HIS A 74 -27.05 7.12 24.31
N SER A 75 -27.00 5.88 23.84
CA SER A 75 -26.87 4.74 24.74
C SER A 75 -25.49 4.68 25.39
N MET A 76 -24.44 5.03 24.64
CA MET A 76 -23.09 5.20 25.20
C MET A 76 -23.05 6.37 26.19
N ALA A 77 -23.69 7.50 25.87
CA ALA A 77 -23.80 8.65 26.78
C ALA A 77 -24.54 8.33 28.08
N ALA A 78 -25.49 7.39 28.03
CA ALA A 78 -26.18 6.86 29.20
C ALA A 78 -25.36 5.82 30.00
N GLY A 79 -24.09 5.58 29.65
CA GLY A 79 -23.21 4.65 30.36
C GLY A 79 -23.57 3.18 30.18
N ARG A 80 -24.24 2.81 29.08
CA ARG A 80 -24.70 1.42 28.85
C ARG A 80 -23.59 0.42 28.53
N SER A 81 -22.39 0.87 28.18
CA SER A 81 -21.22 0.01 27.94
C SER A 81 -19.96 0.57 28.60
N PRO A 82 -19.87 0.49 29.93
CA PRO A 82 -18.75 1.05 30.69
C PRO A 82 -17.43 0.31 30.44
N GLN A 83 -17.49 -0.90 29.86
CA GLN A 83 -16.33 -1.74 29.57
C GLN A 83 -15.77 -1.54 28.15
N LEU A 84 -16.34 -0.62 27.36
CA LEU A 84 -15.97 -0.48 25.96
C LEU A 84 -14.53 0.03 25.81
N GLN A 85 -13.68 -0.77 25.17
CA GLN A 85 -12.27 -0.52 24.91
C GLN A 85 -12.00 -0.19 23.44
N SER A 86 -12.78 -0.77 22.52
CA SER A 86 -12.66 -0.53 21.08
C SER A 86 -14.00 -0.16 20.45
N LEU A 87 -14.02 0.95 19.72
CA LEU A 87 -15.19 1.43 19.00
C LEU A 87 -14.81 1.77 17.55
N VAL A 88 -15.39 1.08 16.59
CA VAL A 88 -15.23 1.34 15.14
C VAL A 88 -16.59 1.60 14.54
N LEU A 89 -16.80 2.82 14.07
CA LEU A 89 -18.05 3.28 13.45
C LEU A 89 -17.77 3.84 12.06
N VAL A 90 -18.48 3.33 11.07
CA VAL A 90 -18.42 3.80 9.68
C VAL A 90 -19.82 4.19 9.25
N MET A 91 -19.95 5.39 8.69
CA MET A 91 -21.23 5.92 8.23
C MET A 91 -21.12 6.63 6.88
N TYR A 92 -22.06 6.28 6.00
CA TYR A 92 -22.26 6.90 4.70
C TYR A 92 -23.55 7.70 4.59
N ASP A 93 -24.43 7.59 5.59
CA ASP A 93 -25.71 8.30 5.61
C ASP A 93 -25.51 9.80 5.83
N GLU A 94 -26.49 10.58 5.38
CA GLU A 94 -26.53 12.02 5.62
C GLU A 94 -27.01 12.32 7.05
N ASN A 95 -26.49 13.40 7.62
CA ASN A 95 -26.82 13.94 8.93
C ASN A 95 -26.36 13.12 10.17
N PRO A 96 -25.07 12.78 10.31
CA PRO A 96 -24.55 12.08 11.49
C PRO A 96 -24.47 12.95 12.75
N GLU A 97 -24.78 14.24 12.70
CA GLU A 97 -24.41 15.22 13.73
C GLU A 97 -24.93 14.88 15.13
N GLU A 98 -26.18 14.44 15.25
CA GLU A 98 -26.76 14.11 16.55
C GLU A 98 -26.08 12.89 17.20
N GLY A 99 -25.67 11.91 16.40
CA GLY A 99 -24.89 10.78 16.89
C GLY A 99 -23.46 11.15 17.26
N VAL A 100 -22.81 12.03 16.48
CA VAL A 100 -21.49 12.58 16.81
C VAL A 100 -21.55 13.38 18.12
N GLY A 101 -22.57 14.24 18.29
CA GLY A 101 -22.79 15.00 19.52
C GLY A 101 -23.00 14.09 20.73
N ALA A 102 -23.82 13.05 20.60
CA ALA A 102 -24.04 12.09 21.67
C ALA A 102 -22.76 11.31 22.03
N LEU A 103 -21.90 10.99 21.06
CA LEU A 103 -20.58 10.43 21.34
C LEU A 103 -19.68 11.41 22.09
N ALA A 104 -19.69 12.69 21.71
CA ALA A 104 -18.95 13.72 22.42
C ALA A 104 -19.42 13.85 23.88
N ASP A 105 -20.73 13.79 24.12
CA ASP A 105 -21.31 13.79 25.47
C ASP A 105 -20.88 12.55 26.28
N ALA A 106 -20.86 11.37 25.65
CA ALA A 106 -20.39 10.14 26.29
C ALA A 106 -18.92 10.23 26.73
N ILE A 107 -18.07 10.82 25.89
CA ILE A 107 -16.66 11.07 26.18
C ILE A 107 -16.51 12.10 27.31
N CYS A 108 -17.17 13.26 27.19
CA CYS A 108 -17.16 14.30 28.21
C CYS A 108 -17.65 13.80 29.58
N GLY A 109 -18.66 12.94 29.58
CA GLY A 109 -19.22 12.34 30.80
C GLY A 109 -18.37 11.25 31.44
N GLY A 110 -17.30 10.76 30.79
CA GLY A 110 -16.47 9.67 31.32
C GLY A 110 -17.04 8.28 31.13
N MET A 111 -18.09 8.15 30.33
CA MET A 111 -18.73 6.86 30.05
C MET A 111 -17.85 5.95 29.18
N LEU A 112 -16.87 6.54 28.48
CA LEU A 112 -15.89 5.85 27.62
C LEU A 112 -14.45 5.97 28.16
N SER A 113 -14.28 6.01 29.49
CA SER A 113 -12.96 6.19 30.13
C SER A 113 -11.98 5.02 29.88
N LEU A 114 -12.49 3.83 29.57
CA LEU A 114 -11.70 2.64 29.21
C LEU A 114 -11.41 2.54 27.70
N LEU A 115 -11.88 3.48 26.89
CA LEU A 115 -11.70 3.44 25.44
C LEU A 115 -10.22 3.59 25.08
N GLN A 116 -9.66 2.56 24.45
CA GLN A 116 -8.27 2.47 23.99
C GLN A 116 -8.14 2.74 22.50
N SER A 117 -9.12 2.32 21.69
CA SER A 117 -9.15 2.50 20.25
C SER A 117 -10.48 3.09 19.80
N PHE A 118 -10.42 4.22 19.11
CA PHE A 118 -11.59 4.87 18.53
C PHE A 118 -11.39 5.14 17.04
N GLN A 119 -12.29 4.62 16.22
CA GLN A 119 -12.35 4.89 14.79
C GLN A 119 -13.74 5.42 14.41
N LEU A 120 -13.76 6.54 13.70
CA LEU A 120 -14.96 7.16 13.18
C LEU A 120 -14.73 7.61 11.73
N VAL A 121 -15.51 7.05 10.81
CA VAL A 121 -15.49 7.43 9.39
C VAL A 121 -16.85 7.98 9.00
N LEU A 122 -16.89 9.24 8.56
CA LEU A 122 -18.11 9.96 8.17
C LEU A 122 -17.98 10.46 6.74
N PHE A 123 -18.91 10.10 5.85
CA PHE A 123 -18.84 10.56 4.47
C PHE A 123 -19.19 12.03 4.28
N ARG A 124 -20.04 12.61 5.14
CA ARG A 124 -20.40 14.03 5.14
C ARG A 124 -20.95 14.43 6.50
N THR A 125 -20.44 15.50 7.08
CA THR A 125 -20.93 16.02 8.35
C THR A 125 -20.64 17.50 8.47
N ARG A 126 -21.42 18.21 9.29
CA ARG A 126 -21.13 19.59 9.66
C ARG A 126 -19.90 19.67 10.58
N GLY A 127 -19.06 20.67 10.35
CA GLY A 127 -17.83 20.86 11.12
C GLY A 127 -18.06 21.11 12.62
N ASP A 128 -19.19 21.69 13.03
CA ASP A 128 -19.52 21.98 14.43
C ASP A 128 -19.72 20.71 15.28
N ALA A 129 -20.34 19.66 14.71
CA ALA A 129 -20.48 18.38 15.39
C ALA A 129 -19.11 17.73 15.64
N ILE A 130 -18.23 17.72 14.64
CA ILE A 130 -16.86 17.21 14.78
C ILE A 130 -16.03 18.08 15.71
N SER A 131 -16.25 19.38 15.70
CA SER A 131 -15.58 20.31 16.61
C SER A 131 -15.87 19.96 18.07
N THR A 132 -17.15 19.70 18.38
CA THR A 132 -17.62 19.27 19.71
C THR A 132 -16.95 17.95 20.13
N LEU A 133 -16.88 16.98 19.21
CA LEU A 133 -16.18 15.71 19.45
C LEU A 133 -14.68 15.90 19.71
N GLY A 134 -14.01 16.76 18.91
CA GLY A 134 -12.60 17.08 19.06
C GLY A 134 -12.28 17.68 20.43
N VAL A 135 -13.08 18.66 20.87
CA VAL A 135 -12.95 19.28 22.20
C VAL A 135 -13.18 18.26 23.31
N ALA A 136 -14.19 17.38 23.18
CA ALA A 136 -14.49 16.32 24.14
C ALA A 136 -13.31 15.36 24.32
N LEU A 137 -12.72 14.89 23.23
CA LEU A 137 -11.53 14.03 23.24
C LEU A 137 -10.36 14.71 23.99
N GLY A 138 -10.17 16.01 23.77
CA GLY A 138 -9.14 16.80 24.44
C GLY A 138 -9.37 17.08 25.94
N GLY A 139 -10.56 16.79 26.47
CA GLY A 139 -10.93 17.04 27.85
C GLY A 139 -10.18 16.18 28.89
N GLY A 140 -9.45 15.15 28.44
CA GLY A 140 -8.67 14.27 29.32
C GLY A 140 -9.49 13.19 30.03
N VAL A 141 -10.72 12.96 29.55
CA VAL A 141 -11.69 12.04 30.16
C VAL A 141 -11.55 10.60 29.62
N CYS A 142 -10.84 10.42 28.50
CA CYS A 142 -10.42 9.12 27.96
C CYS A 142 -8.91 8.92 28.14
N PRO A 143 -8.41 8.70 29.38
CA PRO A 143 -6.97 8.59 29.64
C PRO A 143 -6.35 7.33 29.02
N ALA A 144 -7.16 6.32 28.71
CA ALA A 144 -6.72 5.07 28.10
C ALA A 144 -6.60 5.14 26.57
N LEU A 145 -7.02 6.23 25.92
CA LEU A 145 -7.07 6.29 24.45
C LEU A 145 -5.66 6.28 23.85
N GLU A 146 -5.30 5.16 23.21
CA GLU A 146 -3.99 4.94 22.58
C GLU A 146 -4.04 5.13 21.05
N LYS A 147 -5.18 4.82 20.42
CA LYS A 147 -5.38 4.92 18.97
C LYS A 147 -6.63 5.74 18.64
N LEU A 148 -6.45 6.74 17.78
CA LEU A 148 -7.53 7.58 17.24
C LEU A 148 -7.44 7.61 15.71
N ASP A 149 -8.52 7.19 15.04
CA ASP A 149 -8.65 7.18 13.59
C ASP A 149 -9.92 7.94 13.19
N LEU A 150 -9.76 9.13 12.62
CA LEU A 150 -10.87 9.98 12.21
C LEU A 150 -10.76 10.27 10.73
N ALA A 151 -11.81 9.97 9.97
CA ALA A 151 -11.92 10.37 8.59
C ALA A 151 -13.29 11.02 8.35
N TRP A 152 -13.31 12.25 7.84
CA TRP A 152 -14.56 12.92 7.52
C TRP A 152 -14.45 13.92 6.38
N LEU A 153 -15.61 14.17 5.77
CA LEU A 153 -15.85 15.27 4.85
C LEU A 153 -16.63 16.35 5.60
N GLU A 154 -16.08 17.55 5.67
CA GLU A 154 -16.76 18.70 6.29
C GLU A 154 -17.00 19.83 5.29
N GLU A 155 -18.07 20.58 5.54
CA GLU A 155 -18.29 21.89 4.94
C GLU A 155 -17.74 22.94 5.92
N GLY A 156 -16.68 23.65 5.51
CA GLY A 156 -15.95 24.57 6.40
C GLY A 156 -14.67 23.95 6.98
N ASP A 157 -14.25 24.45 8.13
CA ASP A 157 -13.03 23.99 8.83
C ASP A 157 -13.18 23.95 10.36
N GLU A 158 -14.41 24.01 10.86
CA GLU A 158 -14.74 24.03 12.29
C GLU A 158 -14.38 22.70 12.97
N GLY A 159 -14.54 21.57 12.27
CA GLY A 159 -14.18 20.26 12.81
C GLY A 159 -12.67 20.12 12.98
N ALA A 160 -11.90 20.54 11.97
CA ALA A 160 -10.45 20.66 12.09
C ALA A 160 -10.05 21.59 13.26
N ALA A 161 -10.74 22.71 13.46
CA ALA A 161 -10.48 23.64 14.56
C ALA A 161 -10.74 23.03 15.94
N GLY A 162 -11.89 22.37 16.15
CA GLY A 162 -12.20 21.75 17.45
C GLY A 162 -11.32 20.55 17.75
N LEU A 163 -10.93 19.77 16.74
CA LEU A 163 -9.91 18.73 16.92
C LEU A 163 -8.56 19.33 17.31
N ALA A 164 -8.14 20.42 16.65
CA ALA A 164 -6.91 21.12 16.98
C ALA A 164 -6.91 21.62 18.44
N GLU A 165 -8.03 22.20 18.87
CA GLU A 165 -8.22 22.62 20.27
C GLU A 165 -8.10 21.42 21.21
N GLY A 166 -8.78 20.32 20.90
CA GLY A 166 -8.74 19.10 21.70
C GLY A 166 -7.33 18.53 21.87
N LEU A 167 -6.60 18.37 20.75
CA LEU A 167 -5.19 17.95 20.76
C LEU A 167 -4.32 18.95 21.53
N GLY A 168 -4.62 20.24 21.42
CA GLY A 168 -3.90 21.33 22.06
C GLY A 168 -4.07 21.41 23.59
N ARG A 169 -5.14 20.83 24.14
CA ARG A 169 -5.40 20.78 25.59
C ARG A 169 -4.52 19.77 26.34
N GLY A 170 -3.90 18.80 25.63
CA GLY A 170 -3.00 17.81 26.22
C GLY A 170 -3.69 16.74 27.07
N GLY A 171 -5.01 16.58 26.93
CA GLY A 171 -5.79 15.54 27.65
C GLY A 171 -5.51 14.11 27.16
N LEU A 172 -5.03 13.94 25.92
CA LEU A 172 -4.79 12.65 25.28
C LEU A 172 -3.39 12.10 25.61
N ARG A 173 -3.14 11.84 26.90
CA ARG A 173 -1.81 11.47 27.43
C ARG A 173 -1.31 10.10 26.97
N SER A 174 -2.20 9.20 26.58
CA SER A 174 -1.84 7.85 26.12
C SER A 174 -1.85 7.70 24.60
N LEU A 175 -2.25 8.73 23.85
CA LEU A 175 -2.41 8.65 22.40
C LEU A 175 -1.05 8.46 21.72
N ARG A 176 -0.86 7.28 21.11
CA ARG A 176 0.34 6.86 20.39
C ARG A 176 0.13 6.87 18.88
N ASP A 177 -1.08 6.55 18.44
CA ASP A 177 -1.43 6.37 17.03
C ASP A 177 -2.56 7.32 16.64
N LEU A 178 -2.25 8.29 15.76
CA LEU A 178 -3.22 9.22 15.22
C LEU A 178 -3.31 9.07 13.70
N ASN A 179 -4.49 8.75 13.20
CA ASN A 179 -4.80 8.73 11.79
C ASN A 179 -5.89 9.76 11.48
N LEU A 180 -5.63 10.68 10.56
CA LEU A 180 -6.55 11.73 10.17
C LEU A 180 -6.74 11.78 8.66
N GLY A 181 -7.99 11.73 8.20
CA GLY A 181 -8.37 11.99 6.82
C GLY A 181 -9.47 13.03 6.76
N VAL A 182 -9.09 14.29 6.59
CA VAL A 182 -10.05 15.41 6.56
C VAL A 182 -10.10 15.98 5.15
N LYS A 183 -11.30 16.07 4.60
CA LYS A 183 -11.54 16.74 3.31
C LYS A 183 -12.52 17.89 3.51
N CYS A 184 -12.12 19.08 3.09
CA CYS A 184 -12.97 20.26 3.13
C CYS A 184 -13.70 20.42 1.79
N VAL A 185 -15.02 20.50 1.86
CA VAL A 185 -15.89 20.86 0.73
C VAL A 185 -16.44 22.25 1.03
N GLY A 186 -15.69 23.28 0.66
CA GLY A 186 -16.12 24.66 0.89
C GLY A 186 -14.95 25.64 0.91
N GLY A 187 -15.28 26.93 0.80
CA GLY A 187 -14.32 28.04 0.80
C GLY A 187 -14.08 28.66 2.18
N GLY A 188 -13.85 27.83 3.21
CA GLY A 188 -13.48 28.33 4.53
C GLY A 188 -12.13 29.08 4.50
N GLU A 189 -11.89 29.95 5.48
CA GLU A 189 -10.64 30.71 5.59
C GLU A 189 -9.41 29.82 5.89
N GLY A 190 -9.61 28.55 6.27
CA GLY A 190 -8.55 27.59 6.56
C GLY A 190 -7.91 27.76 7.95
N ARG A 191 -8.53 28.57 8.83
CA ARG A 191 -8.06 28.79 10.21
C ARG A 191 -8.06 27.49 11.02
N GLY A 192 -9.06 26.63 10.82
CA GLY A 192 -9.14 25.34 11.49
C GLY A 192 -8.01 24.40 11.10
N TYR A 193 -7.72 24.29 9.81
CA TYR A 193 -6.57 23.54 9.31
C TYR A 193 -5.22 24.11 9.80
N THR A 194 -5.11 25.43 9.86
CA THR A 194 -3.93 26.09 10.43
C THR A 194 -3.74 25.73 11.89
N ALA A 195 -4.80 25.80 12.69
CA ALA A 195 -4.77 25.39 14.09
C ALA A 195 -4.41 23.90 14.23
N LEU A 196 -4.95 23.04 13.35
CA LEU A 196 -4.65 21.61 13.35
C LEU A 196 -3.18 21.33 13.06
N GLY A 197 -2.62 21.97 12.04
CA GLY A 197 -1.19 21.84 11.72
C GLY A 197 -0.30 22.34 12.88
N GLU A 198 -0.70 23.41 13.56
CA GLU A 198 0.01 23.90 14.74
C GLU A 198 -0.05 22.90 15.90
N ALA A 199 -1.23 22.35 16.21
CA ALA A 199 -1.40 21.38 17.28
C ALA A 199 -0.55 20.11 17.05
N LEU A 200 -0.50 19.62 15.80
CA LEU A 200 0.28 18.45 15.41
C LEU A 200 1.80 18.69 15.46
N SER A 201 2.25 19.91 15.15
CA SER A 201 3.68 20.24 15.05
C SER A 201 4.29 20.80 16.34
N THR A 202 3.49 21.25 17.29
CA THR A 202 3.97 21.85 18.56
C THR A 202 4.26 20.83 19.66
N GLY A 203 4.07 19.53 19.40
CA GLY A 203 4.42 18.47 20.34
C GLY A 203 3.54 18.40 21.58
N LYS A 204 2.32 18.96 21.53
CA LYS A 204 1.36 18.96 22.65
C LYS A 204 0.81 17.56 22.98
N VAL A 205 0.90 16.63 22.03
CA VAL A 205 0.58 15.21 22.23
C VAL A 205 1.88 14.42 22.48
N HIS A 206 2.39 14.48 23.72
CA HIS A 206 3.73 13.99 24.06
C HIS A 206 3.96 12.47 23.82
N SER A 207 2.89 11.67 23.85
CA SER A 207 2.96 10.22 23.65
C SER A 207 2.88 9.78 22.20
N LEU A 208 2.64 10.71 21.26
CA LEU A 208 2.43 10.39 19.86
C LEU A 208 3.68 9.72 19.28
N ARG A 209 3.48 8.57 18.60
CA ARG A 209 4.53 7.78 17.95
C ARG A 209 4.28 7.65 16.46
N ASN A 210 3.03 7.50 16.04
CA ASN A 210 2.67 7.37 14.63
C ASN A 210 1.59 8.40 14.29
N LEU A 211 1.84 9.15 13.22
CA LEU A 211 0.92 10.14 12.68
C LEU A 211 0.71 9.81 11.20
N THR A 212 -0.52 9.47 10.82
CA THR A 212 -0.91 9.30 9.42
C THR A 212 -1.85 10.41 9.03
N LEU A 213 -1.52 11.12 7.94
CA LEU A 213 -2.36 12.18 7.38
C LEU A 213 -2.76 11.81 5.94
N PHE A 214 -4.05 11.65 5.71
CA PHE A 214 -4.66 11.59 4.39
C PHE A 214 -5.03 13.00 3.96
N LEU A 215 -4.15 13.60 3.17
CA LEU A 215 -4.27 14.96 2.68
C LEU A 215 -4.82 14.95 1.27
N TYR A 216 -5.88 15.73 1.08
CA TYR A 216 -6.40 16.02 -0.24
C TYR A 216 -5.68 17.25 -0.79
N LEU A 217 -5.38 17.25 -2.08
CA LEU A 217 -4.77 18.36 -2.80
C LEU A 217 -5.82 19.46 -3.04
N ASP A 218 -6.45 19.93 -1.98
CA ASP A 218 -7.54 20.89 -1.94
C ASP A 218 -7.10 22.21 -1.25
N PRO A 219 -7.97 23.23 -1.14
CA PRO A 219 -7.62 24.49 -0.48
C PRO A 219 -7.18 24.37 0.99
N GLY A 220 -7.53 23.29 1.70
CA GLY A 220 -7.18 23.07 3.11
C GLY A 220 -5.71 22.67 3.31
N LEU A 221 -5.03 22.15 2.28
CA LEU A 221 -3.64 21.73 2.38
C LEU A 221 -2.68 22.89 2.69
N ALA A 222 -2.87 24.06 2.06
CA ALA A 222 -1.99 25.21 2.27
C ALA A 222 -2.05 25.75 3.72
N PRO A 223 -3.24 26.03 4.28
CA PRO A 223 -3.39 26.42 5.69
C PRO A 223 -2.86 25.35 6.67
N LEU A 224 -3.08 24.05 6.38
CA LEU A 224 -2.50 22.98 7.19
C LEU A 224 -0.96 23.05 7.21
N CYS A 225 -0.35 23.27 6.05
CA CYS A 225 1.11 23.44 5.95
C CYS A 225 1.58 24.70 6.69
N GLU A 226 0.82 25.80 6.65
CA GLU A 226 1.10 26.99 7.47
C GLU A 226 1.14 26.63 8.96
N GLY A 227 0.14 25.90 9.44
CA GLY A 227 0.11 25.40 10.82
C GLY A 227 1.33 24.55 11.16
N LEU A 228 1.65 23.56 10.32
CA LEU A 228 2.81 22.68 10.50
C LEU A 228 4.14 23.45 10.52
N SER A 229 4.22 24.59 9.83
CA SER A 229 5.42 25.44 9.80
C SER A 229 5.73 26.08 11.17
N ARG A 230 4.72 26.24 12.04
CA ARG A 230 4.85 26.84 13.38
C ARG A 230 5.63 25.96 14.35
N GLY A 231 5.64 24.65 14.14
CA GLY A 231 6.36 23.67 14.96
C GLY A 231 7.33 22.80 14.15
N ARG A 232 7.44 21.52 14.54
CA ARG A 232 8.16 20.48 13.80
C ARG A 232 7.58 19.11 14.16
N VAL A 233 7.29 18.28 13.15
CA VAL A 233 7.06 16.84 13.32
C VAL A 233 8.40 16.14 13.14
N ALA A 234 9.03 15.77 14.27
CA ALA A 234 10.35 15.15 14.34
C ALA A 234 10.29 13.75 14.96
N PRO A 235 11.33 12.92 14.77
CA PRO A 235 11.50 11.71 15.55
C PRO A 235 11.38 12.02 17.06
N PRO A 236 10.72 11.15 17.85
CA PRO A 236 10.33 9.77 17.50
C PRO A 236 8.99 9.63 16.75
N VAL A 237 8.30 10.71 16.39
CA VAL A 237 7.05 10.63 15.63
C VAL A 237 7.33 10.19 14.19
N ARG A 238 6.77 9.05 13.79
CA ARG A 238 6.77 8.55 12.41
C ARG A 238 5.57 9.16 11.68
N LEU A 239 5.85 10.06 10.75
CA LEU A 239 4.85 10.70 9.92
C LEU A 239 4.67 9.94 8.61
N HIS A 240 3.44 9.55 8.32
CA HIS A 240 3.00 9.00 7.04
C HIS A 240 2.10 10.01 6.34
N LEU A 241 2.47 10.43 5.13
CA LEU A 241 1.65 11.33 4.31
C LEU A 241 1.06 10.56 3.14
N HIS A 242 -0.25 10.68 2.97
CA HIS A 242 -1.01 10.18 1.83
C HIS A 242 -1.60 11.38 1.09
N LEU A 243 -1.07 11.69 -0.10
CA LEU A 243 -1.53 12.79 -0.93
C LEU A 243 -2.47 12.27 -2.01
N SER A 244 -3.69 12.81 -2.09
CA SER A 244 -4.69 12.38 -3.08
C SER A 244 -5.51 13.56 -3.62
N GLY A 245 -6.28 13.33 -4.70
CA GLY A 245 -7.12 14.36 -5.32
C GLY A 245 -6.53 15.01 -6.57
N ASN A 246 -7.31 15.89 -7.19
CA ASN A 246 -7.05 16.46 -8.51
C ASN A 246 -7.50 17.93 -8.64
N ASN A 247 -7.46 18.69 -7.55
CA ASN A 247 -7.95 20.06 -7.56
C ASN A 247 -6.81 21.04 -7.94
N ARG A 248 -7.11 22.00 -8.83
CA ARG A 248 -6.17 23.04 -9.30
C ARG A 248 -5.65 23.90 -8.15
N ASN A 249 -6.46 24.07 -7.11
CA ASN A 249 -6.07 24.81 -5.91
C ASN A 249 -5.02 24.06 -5.07
N GLY A 250 -4.78 22.78 -5.34
CA GLY A 250 -3.76 21.97 -4.70
C GLY A 250 -2.33 22.44 -4.97
N GLU A 251 -2.09 23.25 -6.01
CA GLU A 251 -0.75 23.75 -6.33
C GLU A 251 -0.15 24.60 -5.21
N ILE A 252 -0.93 25.51 -4.63
CA ILE A 252 -0.48 26.35 -3.51
C ILE A 252 -0.13 25.45 -2.31
N GLY A 253 -0.97 24.43 -2.05
CA GLY A 253 -0.73 23.43 -1.01
C GLY A 253 0.57 22.66 -1.21
N VAL A 254 0.85 22.17 -2.43
CA VAL A 254 2.10 21.45 -2.74
C VAL A 254 3.32 22.33 -2.58
N ARG A 255 3.27 23.60 -3.00
CA ARG A 255 4.39 24.53 -2.80
C ARG A 255 4.64 24.81 -1.31
N ARG A 256 3.59 25.02 -0.52
CA ARG A 256 3.71 25.16 0.95
C ARG A 256 4.27 23.89 1.58
N LEU A 257 3.84 22.71 1.13
CA LEU A 257 4.38 21.44 1.58
C LEU A 257 5.89 21.33 1.24
N ALA A 258 6.30 21.79 0.06
CA ALA A 258 7.71 21.87 -0.32
C ALA A 258 8.51 22.83 0.59
N GLU A 259 7.96 24.01 0.90
CA GLU A 259 8.60 24.98 1.80
C GLU A 259 8.83 24.40 3.20
N ILE A 260 7.82 23.80 3.82
CA ILE A 260 7.97 23.24 5.17
C ILE A 260 8.88 22.01 5.19
N THR A 261 8.86 21.20 4.12
CA THR A 261 9.79 20.09 3.94
C THR A 261 11.22 20.61 3.88
N ARG A 262 11.47 21.62 3.04
CA ARG A 262 12.78 22.26 2.89
C ARG A 262 13.30 22.81 4.21
N GLY A 263 12.42 23.46 5.00
CA GLY A 263 12.73 23.99 6.34
C GLY A 263 12.89 22.94 7.44
N GLY A 264 12.92 21.64 7.11
CA GLY A 264 13.12 20.55 8.08
C GLY A 264 11.98 20.41 9.08
N LYS A 265 10.78 20.90 8.75
CA LYS A 265 9.59 20.84 9.63
C LYS A 265 8.98 19.44 9.69
N LEU A 266 9.30 18.60 8.71
CA LEU A 266 8.81 17.22 8.57
C LEU A 266 9.92 16.18 8.70
N SER A 267 10.94 16.43 9.55
CA SER A 267 12.06 15.49 9.74
C SER A 267 11.66 14.07 10.21
N GLY A 268 10.45 13.91 10.78
CA GLY A 268 9.85 12.62 11.12
C GLY A 268 9.14 11.91 9.96
N LEU A 269 9.12 12.50 8.76
CA LEU A 269 8.51 11.89 7.57
C LEU A 269 9.18 10.56 7.27
N HIS A 270 8.37 9.51 7.26
CA HIS A 270 8.80 8.14 7.14
C HIS A 270 8.27 7.46 5.88
N LYS A 271 7.02 7.78 5.50
CA LYS A 271 6.36 7.22 4.32
C LYS A 271 5.61 8.32 3.58
N LEU A 272 5.76 8.34 2.27
CA LEU A 272 5.04 9.24 1.37
C LEU A 272 4.31 8.42 0.31
N VAL A 273 2.99 8.60 0.21
CA VAL A 273 2.12 7.89 -0.73
C VAL A 273 1.40 8.91 -1.60
N PHE A 274 1.41 8.69 -2.91
CA PHE A 274 0.68 9.49 -3.90
C PHE A 274 -0.45 8.67 -4.50
N GLY A 275 -1.66 9.21 -4.47
CA GLY A 275 -2.87 8.69 -5.12
C GLY A 275 -3.61 9.79 -5.90
N CYS A 276 -2.86 10.73 -6.47
CA CYS A 276 -3.39 11.85 -7.25
C CYS A 276 -3.35 11.60 -8.76
N SER A 277 -4.27 12.20 -9.51
CA SER A 277 -4.16 12.36 -10.97
C SER A 277 -3.51 13.72 -11.26
N GLY A 278 -2.39 13.72 -11.98
CA GLY A 278 -1.46 14.84 -12.04
C GLY A 278 -1.94 16.12 -12.71
N GLY A 279 -3.00 16.07 -13.52
CA GLY A 279 -3.33 17.13 -14.48
C GLY A 279 -3.72 18.50 -13.90
N ALA A 280 -3.87 18.64 -12.58
CA ALA A 280 -4.32 19.89 -11.97
C ALA A 280 -3.19 20.76 -11.39
N ILE A 281 -2.02 20.19 -11.11
CA ILE A 281 -0.90 20.87 -10.44
C ILE A 281 0.24 21.04 -11.44
N SER A 282 0.84 22.23 -11.47
CA SER A 282 1.94 22.52 -12.39
C SER A 282 3.14 21.59 -12.21
N ARG A 283 3.87 21.36 -13.31
CA ARG A 283 5.12 20.58 -13.30
C ARG A 283 6.16 21.23 -12.38
N GLU A 284 6.18 22.57 -12.32
CA GLU A 284 7.07 23.36 -11.48
C GLU A 284 6.82 23.07 -9.99
N ALA A 285 5.56 23.07 -9.54
CA ALA A 285 5.23 22.79 -8.13
C ALA A 285 5.65 21.37 -7.72
N TRP A 286 5.43 20.37 -8.57
CA TRP A 286 5.90 19.01 -8.31
C TRP A 286 7.42 18.89 -8.29
N ARG A 287 8.11 19.61 -9.17
CA ARG A 287 9.58 19.69 -9.19
C ARG A 287 10.12 20.33 -7.91
N GLU A 288 9.53 21.44 -7.47
CA GLU A 288 9.90 22.10 -6.22
C GLU A 288 9.71 21.17 -5.01
N PHE A 289 8.61 20.42 -4.98
CA PHE A 289 8.35 19.46 -3.91
C PHE A 289 9.35 18.30 -3.91
N GLY A 290 9.65 17.72 -5.08
CA GLY A 290 10.69 16.71 -5.20
C GLY A 290 12.05 17.21 -4.71
N GLU A 291 12.45 18.42 -5.11
CA GLU A 291 13.71 19.04 -4.69
C GLU A 291 13.75 19.29 -3.17
N ALA A 292 12.62 19.66 -2.57
CA ALA A 292 12.53 19.88 -1.13
C ALA A 292 12.83 18.61 -0.32
N LEU A 293 12.41 17.42 -0.80
CA LEU A 293 12.68 16.16 -0.09
C LEU A 293 14.17 15.84 0.00
N THR A 294 14.94 16.19 -1.02
CA THR A 294 16.41 16.03 -1.04
C THR A 294 17.13 17.34 -0.78
N HIS A 295 16.49 18.32 -0.13
CA HIS A 295 17.19 19.54 0.30
C HIS A 295 18.05 19.26 1.54
N ALA A 296 19.22 19.91 1.64
CA ALA A 296 20.15 19.71 2.76
C ALA A 296 19.52 19.98 4.14
N GLU A 297 18.66 21.00 4.23
CA GLU A 297 17.98 21.38 5.49
C GLU A 297 16.78 20.50 5.83
N ALA A 298 16.23 19.75 4.86
CA ALA A 298 15.02 18.96 5.07
C ALA A 298 15.20 17.85 6.11
N SER A 299 16.45 17.36 6.26
CA SER A 299 16.85 16.40 7.30
C SER A 299 15.97 15.15 7.35
N LEU A 300 15.53 14.66 6.18
CA LEU A 300 14.65 13.48 6.03
C LEU A 300 15.42 12.17 6.22
N ASN A 301 16.11 12.06 7.34
CA ASN A 301 16.89 10.87 7.72
C ASN A 301 16.00 9.65 8.04
N SER A 302 14.69 9.87 8.19
CA SER A 302 13.71 8.82 8.53
C SER A 302 12.83 8.39 7.35
N LEU A 303 12.93 9.04 6.19
CA LEU A 303 12.12 8.73 5.01
C LEU A 303 12.58 7.40 4.42
N GLU A 304 11.78 6.36 4.60
CA GLU A 304 12.07 5.00 4.11
C GLU A 304 11.39 4.70 2.79
N ARG A 305 10.15 5.19 2.60
CA ARG A 305 9.29 4.72 1.51
C ARG A 305 8.64 5.83 0.71
N LEU A 306 8.69 5.70 -0.61
CA LEU A 306 7.86 6.46 -1.54
C LEU A 306 7.05 5.50 -2.40
N ARG A 307 5.74 5.72 -2.44
CA ARG A 307 4.81 4.89 -3.23
C ARG A 307 3.88 5.74 -4.09
N VAL A 308 3.74 5.37 -5.34
CA VAL A 308 2.73 5.92 -6.27
C VAL A 308 1.67 4.84 -6.51
N ILE A 309 0.40 5.15 -6.24
CA ILE A 309 -0.73 4.23 -6.35
C ILE A 309 -1.64 4.67 -7.51
N ARG A 310 -1.88 3.77 -8.47
CA ARG A 310 -2.99 3.83 -9.44
C ARG A 310 -3.24 5.20 -10.04
N SER A 311 -2.21 5.79 -10.62
CA SER A 311 -2.34 7.03 -11.39
C SER A 311 -2.31 6.68 -12.89
N PRO A 312 -3.44 6.87 -13.61
CA PRO A 312 -3.47 6.65 -15.06
C PRO A 312 -2.56 7.63 -15.81
N ASP A 313 -2.16 8.73 -15.14
CA ASP A 313 -1.34 9.78 -15.69
C ASP A 313 -0.17 10.11 -14.74
N LEU A 314 1.04 9.69 -15.14
CA LEU A 314 2.30 9.96 -14.43
C LEU A 314 2.99 11.27 -14.90
N GLU A 315 2.29 12.19 -15.55
CA GLU A 315 2.86 13.48 -16.00
C GLU A 315 3.51 14.28 -14.85
N TRP A 316 2.92 14.21 -13.66
CA TRP A 316 3.44 14.85 -12.45
C TRP A 316 4.68 14.15 -11.87
N PHE A 317 4.83 12.85 -12.11
CA PHE A 317 5.87 12.05 -11.49
C PHE A 317 7.25 12.38 -12.05
N THR A 318 7.32 12.70 -13.35
CA THR A 318 8.54 13.12 -14.03
C THR A 318 9.17 14.38 -13.43
N PRO A 319 8.47 15.53 -13.33
CA PRO A 319 9.03 16.71 -12.70
C PRO A 319 9.34 16.47 -11.21
N PHE A 320 8.52 15.70 -10.50
CA PHE A 320 8.79 15.32 -9.11
C PHE A 320 10.13 14.59 -8.95
N LEU A 321 10.38 13.51 -9.71
CA LEU A 321 11.65 12.80 -9.68
C LEU A 321 12.82 13.67 -10.13
N SER A 322 12.60 14.55 -11.12
CA SER A 322 13.61 15.51 -11.56
C SER A 322 14.00 16.48 -10.44
N GLY A 323 13.02 16.95 -9.66
CA GLY A 323 13.26 17.71 -8.44
C GLY A 323 14.09 16.92 -7.42
N LEU A 324 13.66 15.69 -7.13
CA LEU A 324 14.33 14.80 -6.19
C LEU A 324 15.80 14.57 -6.56
N ALA A 325 16.07 14.38 -7.84
CA ALA A 325 17.43 14.21 -8.37
C ALA A 325 18.28 15.49 -8.35
N ARG A 326 17.67 16.67 -8.27
CA ARG A 326 18.35 17.97 -8.22
C ARG A 326 18.77 18.40 -6.82
N GLY A 327 18.07 17.94 -5.79
CA GLY A 327 18.39 18.32 -4.41
C GLY A 327 19.85 18.02 -4.02
N SER A 328 20.34 18.79 -3.06
CA SER A 328 21.73 18.77 -2.59
C SER A 328 22.00 17.75 -1.47
N GLY A 329 20.97 17.30 -0.79
CA GLY A 329 20.99 16.36 0.32
C GLY A 329 20.91 14.89 -0.08
N ARG A 330 20.80 14.03 0.94
CA ARG A 330 20.69 12.57 0.81
C ARG A 330 19.51 12.07 1.62
N LEU A 331 19.02 10.88 1.28
CA LEU A 331 17.98 10.18 1.99
C LEU A 331 18.56 8.86 2.54
N PRO A 332 19.23 8.89 3.70
CA PRO A 332 19.98 7.75 4.21
C PRO A 332 19.11 6.61 4.75
N ALA A 333 17.80 6.78 4.94
CA ALA A 333 16.90 5.67 5.27
C ALA A 333 16.09 5.18 4.06
N PHE A 334 16.17 5.86 2.92
CA PHE A 334 15.31 5.59 1.78
C PHE A 334 15.63 4.24 1.17
N CYS A 335 14.70 3.31 1.33
CA CYS A 335 14.87 1.94 0.90
C CYS A 335 13.83 1.48 -0.13
N ASP A 336 12.68 2.14 -0.23
CA ASP A 336 11.61 1.65 -1.11
C ASP A 336 11.12 2.74 -2.07
N LEU A 337 11.21 2.47 -3.37
CA LEU A 337 10.61 3.27 -4.43
C LEU A 337 9.65 2.41 -5.25
N PHE A 338 8.34 2.61 -5.02
CA PHE A 338 7.28 1.88 -5.70
C PHE A 338 6.54 2.79 -6.68
N CYS A 339 6.66 2.50 -7.97
CA CYS A 339 5.87 3.13 -9.03
C CYS A 339 4.94 2.08 -9.62
N ASP A 340 3.64 2.36 -9.67
CA ASP A 340 2.65 1.45 -10.24
C ASP A 340 3.11 0.89 -11.59
N ASN A 341 3.27 -0.43 -11.67
CA ASN A 341 3.75 -1.10 -12.86
C ASN A 341 2.81 -0.99 -14.07
N ARG A 342 1.60 -0.43 -13.91
CA ARG A 342 0.64 -0.22 -15.00
C ARG A 342 0.95 1.01 -15.86
N SER A 343 1.67 1.99 -15.31
CA SER A 343 1.92 3.26 -16.00
C SER A 343 3.42 3.44 -16.23
N PRO A 344 3.89 3.54 -17.49
CA PRO A 344 5.31 3.75 -17.76
C PRO A 344 5.79 5.09 -17.23
N ILE A 345 6.99 5.11 -16.67
CA ILE A 345 7.70 6.36 -16.39
C ILE A 345 8.11 7.02 -17.72
N SER A 346 8.42 8.32 -17.71
CA SER A 346 8.96 8.98 -18.91
C SER A 346 10.48 8.74 -19.07
N PRO A 347 11.06 9.00 -20.26
CA PRO A 347 12.51 9.00 -20.44
C PRO A 347 13.24 9.89 -19.43
N GLN A 348 12.71 11.07 -19.14
CA GLN A 348 13.30 12.03 -18.19
C GLN A 348 13.20 11.55 -16.75
N ALA A 349 12.14 10.83 -16.39
CA ALA A 349 12.01 10.18 -15.08
C ALA A 349 13.11 9.12 -14.90
N ALA A 350 13.37 8.29 -15.93
CA ALA A 350 14.46 7.30 -15.90
C ALA A 350 15.85 7.97 -15.71
N HIS A 351 16.12 9.08 -16.38
CA HIS A 351 17.32 9.88 -16.16
C HIS A 351 17.42 10.41 -14.72
N SER A 352 16.30 10.82 -14.14
CA SER A 352 16.25 11.34 -12.78
C SER A 352 16.53 10.24 -11.75
N VAL A 353 15.97 9.03 -11.93
CA VAL A 353 16.31 7.85 -11.12
C VAL A 353 17.80 7.53 -11.24
N SER A 354 18.34 7.57 -12.46
CA SER A 354 19.76 7.32 -12.71
C SER A 354 20.67 8.32 -12.00
N ALA A 355 20.34 9.61 -12.06
CA ALA A 355 21.06 10.64 -11.35
C ALA A 355 20.98 10.45 -9.82
N LEU A 356 19.81 10.11 -9.27
CA LEU A 356 19.62 9.88 -7.85
C LEU A 356 20.47 8.72 -7.31
N VAL A 357 20.48 7.59 -8.02
CA VAL A 357 21.28 6.41 -7.66
C VAL A 357 22.76 6.70 -7.86
N SER A 358 23.16 7.21 -9.02
CA SER A 358 24.57 7.42 -9.37
C SER A 358 25.27 8.47 -8.50
N ARG A 359 24.52 9.44 -7.95
CA ARG A 359 25.04 10.41 -6.96
C ARG A 359 25.17 9.82 -5.55
N GLY A 360 24.64 8.63 -5.29
CA GLY A 360 24.57 8.04 -3.96
C GLY A 360 23.61 8.79 -3.03
N SER A 361 22.57 9.44 -3.59
CA SER A 361 21.56 10.15 -2.79
C SER A 361 20.63 9.20 -2.03
N VAL A 362 20.50 7.95 -2.49
CA VAL A 362 19.68 6.89 -1.90
C VAL A 362 20.51 5.62 -1.63
N PRO A 363 21.50 5.67 -0.72
CA PRO A 363 22.49 4.60 -0.57
C PRO A 363 21.94 3.27 -0.03
N PHE A 364 20.70 3.26 0.48
CA PHE A 364 20.05 2.09 1.07
C PHE A 364 18.81 1.62 0.27
N LEU A 365 18.68 2.02 -1.00
CA LEU A 365 17.61 1.55 -1.88
C LEU A 365 17.63 0.01 -1.95
N ARG A 366 16.61 -0.63 -1.37
CA ARG A 366 16.44 -2.08 -1.30
C ARG A 366 15.40 -2.56 -2.31
N ASP A 367 14.29 -1.85 -2.44
CA ASP A 367 13.16 -2.25 -3.26
C ASP A 367 12.87 -1.19 -4.32
N LEU A 368 12.90 -1.60 -5.59
CA LEU A 368 12.61 -0.75 -6.74
C LEU A 368 11.56 -1.42 -7.64
N GLU A 369 10.40 -0.79 -7.78
CA GLU A 369 9.35 -1.17 -8.72
C GLU A 369 9.11 -0.03 -9.71
N VAL A 370 9.36 -0.29 -10.99
CA VAL A 370 9.23 0.70 -12.06
C VAL A 370 8.77 0.07 -13.37
N ASN A 371 7.81 0.71 -14.04
CA ASN A 371 7.51 0.41 -15.43
C ASN A 371 8.38 1.29 -16.34
N VAL A 372 9.32 0.68 -17.05
CA VAL A 372 10.22 1.34 -18.01
C VAL A 372 9.83 1.07 -19.47
N SER A 373 8.62 0.57 -19.72
CA SER A 373 8.11 0.48 -21.09
C SER A 373 8.07 1.90 -21.70
N ASN A 374 8.39 2.01 -22.98
CA ASN A 374 8.30 3.26 -23.74
C ASN A 374 9.22 4.42 -23.29
N ILE A 375 10.25 4.19 -22.47
CA ILE A 375 11.21 5.25 -22.07
C ILE A 375 12.25 5.61 -23.15
N GLY A 376 12.19 4.96 -24.32
CA GLY A 376 13.15 5.15 -25.41
C GLY A 376 14.56 4.67 -25.05
N GLN A 377 15.47 4.74 -26.04
CA GLN A 377 16.84 4.24 -25.87
C GLN A 377 17.63 5.04 -24.84
N GLU A 378 17.53 6.38 -24.85
CA GLU A 378 18.25 7.25 -23.91
C GLU A 378 17.79 7.01 -22.48
N GLY A 379 16.48 6.94 -22.24
CA GLY A 379 15.92 6.62 -20.93
C GLY A 379 16.41 5.26 -20.43
N MET A 380 16.41 4.25 -21.30
CA MET A 380 16.85 2.91 -20.93
C MET A 380 18.35 2.83 -20.66
N GLN A 381 19.17 3.55 -21.42
CA GLN A 381 20.60 3.66 -21.16
C GLN A 381 20.86 4.32 -19.80
N ALA A 382 20.13 5.38 -19.47
CA ALA A 382 20.25 6.03 -18.17
C ALA A 382 19.86 5.08 -17.04
N PHE A 383 18.74 4.36 -17.19
CA PHE A 383 18.28 3.38 -16.21
C PHE A 383 19.27 2.21 -16.03
N ALA A 384 19.77 1.64 -17.12
CA ALA A 384 20.80 0.59 -17.07
C ALA A 384 22.10 1.09 -16.40
N SER A 385 22.49 2.34 -16.65
CA SER A 385 23.65 2.96 -15.97
C SER A 385 23.42 3.10 -14.46
N ALA A 386 22.19 3.36 -14.03
CA ALA A 386 21.82 3.40 -12.61
C ALA A 386 22.05 2.04 -11.93
N LEU A 387 21.57 0.97 -12.58
CA LEU A 387 21.72 -0.41 -12.11
C LEU A 387 23.19 -0.90 -12.20
N GLY A 388 23.99 -0.33 -13.09
CA GLY A 388 25.43 -0.56 -13.16
C GLY A 388 26.26 0.24 -12.15
N SER A 389 25.64 1.09 -11.32
CA SER A 389 26.34 1.95 -10.36
C SER A 389 26.71 1.20 -9.07
N PRO A 390 27.88 1.46 -8.43
CA PRO A 390 28.19 0.89 -7.12
C PRO A 390 27.20 1.28 -6.01
N HIS A 391 26.46 2.36 -6.19
CA HIS A 391 25.48 2.85 -5.24
C HIS A 391 24.19 2.03 -5.20
N VAL A 392 23.95 1.13 -6.17
CA VAL A 392 22.77 0.23 -6.15
C VAL A 392 23.02 -1.05 -5.34
N SER A 393 24.19 -1.19 -4.70
CA SER A 393 24.59 -2.43 -4.02
C SER A 393 23.73 -2.85 -2.83
N ALA A 394 22.82 -2.00 -2.36
CA ALA A 394 21.82 -2.34 -1.34
C ALA A 394 20.55 -3.01 -1.91
N LEU A 395 20.36 -2.99 -3.24
CA LEU A 395 19.14 -3.46 -3.89
C LEU A 395 18.96 -4.97 -3.69
N ARG A 396 17.77 -5.34 -3.20
CA ARG A 396 17.33 -6.71 -2.92
C ARG A 396 16.16 -7.13 -3.79
N ARG A 397 15.25 -6.20 -4.12
CA ARG A 397 14.09 -6.46 -4.97
C ARG A 397 14.07 -5.50 -6.15
N LEU A 398 13.94 -6.05 -7.35
CA LEU A 398 13.73 -5.30 -8.58
C LEU A 398 12.50 -5.88 -9.31
N ASP A 399 11.43 -5.09 -9.44
CA ASP A 399 10.27 -5.40 -10.26
C ASP A 399 10.22 -4.39 -11.42
N ILE A 400 10.31 -4.90 -12.64
CA ILE A 400 10.48 -4.09 -13.84
C ILE A 400 9.57 -4.56 -14.97
N ALA A 401 8.88 -3.62 -15.62
CA ALA A 401 8.19 -3.86 -16.89
C ALA A 401 8.96 -3.19 -18.02
N ILE A 402 9.45 -3.97 -19.01
CA ILE A 402 10.32 -3.49 -20.10
C ILE A 402 9.56 -3.37 -21.44
N GLY A 403 8.38 -3.99 -21.58
CA GLY A 403 7.58 -3.96 -22.80
C GLY A 403 6.10 -3.66 -22.58
N GLY A 404 5.29 -3.84 -23.63
CA GLY A 404 3.85 -3.52 -23.66
C GLY A 404 3.34 -3.00 -25.01
N SER A 405 4.24 -2.68 -25.93
CA SER A 405 3.92 -2.28 -27.30
C SER A 405 4.92 -2.88 -28.29
N VAL A 406 4.42 -3.23 -29.49
CA VAL A 406 5.19 -3.79 -30.61
C VAL A 406 6.14 -2.72 -31.18
N HIS A 407 7.13 -2.30 -30.41
CA HIS A 407 8.12 -1.31 -30.82
C HIS A 407 9.37 -2.01 -31.34
N ALA A 408 9.89 -1.54 -32.47
CA ALA A 408 11.06 -2.10 -33.14
C ALA A 408 12.37 -2.11 -32.31
N ASN A 409 12.40 -1.45 -31.15
CA ASN A 409 13.61 -1.21 -30.35
C ASN A 409 13.66 -1.95 -29.01
N SER A 410 12.65 -2.77 -28.69
CA SER A 410 12.55 -3.45 -27.40
C SER A 410 13.73 -4.41 -27.12
N ALA A 411 14.26 -5.08 -28.16
CA ALA A 411 15.47 -5.90 -28.05
C ALA A 411 16.71 -5.12 -27.56
N VAL A 412 16.86 -3.86 -28.01
CA VAL A 412 17.97 -2.99 -27.57
C VAL A 412 17.81 -2.61 -26.09
N HIS A 413 16.57 -2.36 -25.65
CA HIS A 413 16.29 -2.04 -24.24
C HIS A 413 16.61 -3.23 -23.33
N VAL A 414 16.19 -4.43 -23.72
CA VAL A 414 16.50 -5.66 -22.97
C VAL A 414 18.00 -5.95 -22.99
N GLN A 415 18.73 -5.62 -24.06
CA GLN A 415 20.19 -5.71 -24.08
C GLN A 415 20.85 -4.78 -23.07
N MET A 416 20.41 -3.52 -22.98
CA MET A 416 20.92 -2.57 -21.99
C MET A 416 20.65 -3.05 -20.57
N PHE A 417 19.44 -3.57 -20.32
CA PHE A 417 19.08 -4.16 -19.02
C PHE A 417 19.96 -5.37 -18.67
N SER A 418 20.11 -6.30 -19.62
CA SER A 418 20.91 -7.52 -19.48
C SER A 418 22.38 -7.21 -19.17
N ASN A 419 22.94 -6.18 -19.81
CA ASN A 419 24.28 -5.69 -19.51
C ASN A 419 24.39 -5.18 -18.06
N ALA A 420 23.35 -4.52 -17.55
CA ALA A 420 23.32 -4.06 -16.16
C ALA A 420 23.19 -5.21 -15.15
N LEU A 421 22.42 -6.26 -15.47
CA LEU A 421 22.35 -7.50 -14.67
C LEU A 421 23.70 -8.22 -14.61
N SER A 422 24.51 -8.10 -15.66
CA SER A 422 25.88 -8.62 -15.71
C SER A 422 26.87 -7.81 -14.86
N SER A 423 26.42 -6.73 -14.21
CA SER A 423 27.27 -5.97 -13.31
C SER A 423 27.40 -6.66 -11.95
N ARG A 424 28.60 -6.59 -11.36
CA ARG A 424 28.86 -7.08 -9.99
C ARG A 424 28.13 -6.29 -8.89
N HIS A 425 27.44 -5.21 -9.25
CA HIS A 425 26.82 -4.29 -8.31
C HIS A 425 25.47 -4.80 -7.79
N LEU A 426 24.81 -5.70 -8.52
CA LEU A 426 23.55 -6.35 -8.13
C LEU A 426 23.73 -7.68 -7.39
N ARG A 427 24.91 -7.95 -6.82
CA ARG A 427 25.24 -9.20 -6.11
C ARG A 427 24.36 -9.51 -4.88
N ARG A 428 23.57 -8.55 -4.40
CA ARG A 428 22.64 -8.68 -3.26
C ARG A 428 21.17 -8.74 -3.70
N LEU A 429 20.90 -8.75 -5.00
CA LEU A 429 19.56 -8.89 -5.55
C LEU A 429 19.04 -10.29 -5.20
N GLU A 430 17.94 -10.33 -4.46
CA GLU A 430 17.28 -11.53 -3.94
C GLU A 430 16.03 -11.88 -4.76
N THR A 431 15.28 -10.86 -5.20
CA THR A 431 14.08 -11.01 -6.04
C THR A 431 14.21 -10.18 -7.31
N LEU A 432 14.01 -10.82 -8.46
CA LEU A 432 13.91 -10.17 -9.76
C LEU A 432 12.59 -10.55 -10.42
N CYS A 433 11.73 -9.56 -10.69
CA CYS A 433 10.52 -9.71 -11.48
C CYS A 433 10.66 -8.91 -12.77
N VAL A 434 10.52 -9.58 -13.91
CA VAL A 434 10.58 -8.97 -15.23
C VAL A 434 9.25 -9.20 -15.95
N ARG A 435 8.67 -8.13 -16.49
CA ARG A 435 7.39 -8.15 -17.19
C ARG A 435 7.51 -7.62 -18.61
N GLY A 436 6.61 -8.08 -19.49
CA GLY A 436 6.46 -7.53 -20.84
C GLY A 436 7.58 -7.92 -21.80
N VAL A 437 8.26 -9.06 -21.60
CA VAL A 437 9.27 -9.53 -22.54
C VAL A 437 8.58 -10.38 -23.61
N GLY A 438 8.41 -9.81 -24.80
CA GLY A 438 7.45 -10.32 -25.78
C GLY A 438 8.06 -11.05 -26.98
N PHE A 439 9.37 -11.07 -27.11
CA PHE A 439 10.02 -11.78 -28.22
C PHE A 439 11.11 -12.71 -27.74
N VAL A 440 11.27 -13.85 -28.42
CA VAL A 440 12.31 -14.83 -28.11
C VAL A 440 13.71 -14.21 -28.09
N GLN A 441 13.99 -13.28 -29.00
CA GLN A 441 15.30 -12.61 -29.04
C GLN A 441 15.56 -11.75 -27.79
N GLU A 442 14.51 -11.18 -27.19
CA GLU A 442 14.62 -10.46 -25.93
C GLU A 442 14.90 -11.42 -24.78
N ILE A 443 14.22 -12.57 -24.72
CA ILE A 443 14.50 -13.60 -23.71
C ILE A 443 15.94 -14.12 -23.84
N ARG A 444 16.42 -14.38 -25.06
CA ARG A 444 17.83 -14.70 -25.35
C ARG A 444 18.76 -13.65 -24.78
N THR A 445 18.42 -12.39 -25.01
CA THR A 445 19.21 -11.26 -24.56
C THR A 445 19.21 -11.14 -23.04
N LEU A 446 18.05 -11.25 -22.39
CA LEU A 446 17.90 -11.25 -20.93
C LEU A 446 18.70 -12.39 -20.28
N CYS A 447 18.67 -13.57 -20.89
CA CYS A 447 19.39 -14.75 -20.43
C CYS A 447 20.92 -14.59 -20.44
N VAL A 448 21.48 -13.74 -21.29
CA VAL A 448 22.92 -13.40 -21.23
C VAL A 448 23.26 -12.75 -19.88
N GLY A 449 22.42 -11.84 -19.41
CA GLY A 449 22.62 -11.10 -18.16
C GLY A 449 22.38 -11.96 -16.93
N LEU A 450 21.29 -12.72 -16.94
CA LEU A 450 20.99 -13.70 -15.88
C LEU A 450 22.07 -14.79 -15.79
N GLY A 451 22.60 -15.26 -16.93
CA GLY A 451 23.64 -16.28 -17.02
C GLY A 451 25.06 -15.79 -16.74
N SER A 452 25.24 -14.52 -16.36
CA SER A 452 26.56 -13.94 -16.05
C SER A 452 27.20 -14.45 -14.76
N GLY A 453 26.42 -15.11 -13.89
CA GLY A 453 26.85 -15.57 -12.57
C GLY A 453 27.04 -14.45 -11.53
N GLN A 454 26.66 -13.20 -11.84
CA GLN A 454 26.79 -12.07 -10.90
C GLN A 454 25.62 -11.98 -9.90
N LEU A 455 24.49 -12.64 -10.18
CA LEU A 455 23.29 -12.64 -9.34
C LEU A 455 23.30 -13.79 -8.32
N ALA A 456 24.43 -13.97 -7.62
CA ALA A 456 24.64 -15.11 -6.72
C ALA A 456 23.65 -15.18 -5.55
N ALA A 457 23.05 -14.05 -5.14
CA ALA A 457 22.05 -13.99 -4.08
C ALA A 457 20.60 -14.14 -4.57
N LEU A 458 20.37 -14.31 -5.88
CA LEU A 458 19.02 -14.36 -6.43
C LEU A 458 18.31 -15.63 -5.98
N ARG A 459 17.26 -15.44 -5.18
CA ARG A 459 16.39 -16.48 -4.63
C ARG A 459 15.12 -16.64 -5.43
N GLU A 460 14.66 -15.57 -6.06
CA GLU A 460 13.38 -15.55 -6.73
C GLU A 460 13.50 -14.87 -8.09
N LEU A 461 13.15 -15.62 -9.14
CA LEU A 461 13.04 -15.12 -10.50
C LEU A 461 11.59 -15.25 -10.96
N ARG A 462 10.97 -14.12 -11.30
CA ARG A 462 9.64 -14.04 -11.88
C ARG A 462 9.70 -13.46 -13.28
N ILE A 463 9.09 -14.16 -14.23
CA ILE A 463 8.88 -13.67 -15.59
C ILE A 463 7.38 -13.72 -15.82
N CYS A 464 6.73 -12.56 -15.78
CA CYS A 464 5.26 -12.43 -15.90
C CYS A 464 4.90 -11.69 -17.18
N ASP A 465 3.66 -11.79 -17.63
CA ASP A 465 3.13 -10.99 -18.74
C ASP A 465 4.07 -11.01 -19.97
N SER A 466 4.57 -12.19 -20.34
CA SER A 466 5.66 -12.37 -21.30
C SER A 466 5.29 -13.42 -22.34
N HIS A 467 5.99 -13.44 -23.48
CA HIS A 467 5.77 -14.41 -24.55
C HIS A 467 6.96 -15.39 -24.63
N LEU A 468 7.05 -16.33 -23.68
CA LEU A 468 8.16 -17.29 -23.63
C LEU A 468 8.09 -18.30 -24.78
N GLY A 469 6.94 -18.93 -24.99
CA GLY A 469 6.80 -20.01 -25.96
C GLY A 469 7.80 -21.17 -25.73
N ALA A 470 7.99 -21.99 -26.76
CA ALA A 470 8.92 -23.11 -26.68
C ALA A 470 10.39 -22.65 -26.68
N GLU A 471 10.73 -21.71 -27.57
CA GLU A 471 12.11 -21.23 -27.68
C GLU A 471 12.55 -20.43 -26.45
N GLY A 472 11.69 -19.58 -25.87
CA GLY A 472 12.01 -18.85 -24.64
C GLY A 472 12.24 -19.79 -23.46
N GLY A 473 11.43 -20.84 -23.32
CA GLY A 473 11.66 -21.91 -22.33
C GLY A 473 13.00 -22.63 -22.54
N SER A 474 13.36 -22.95 -23.78
CA SER A 474 14.64 -23.57 -24.15
C SER A 474 15.86 -22.68 -23.87
N VAL A 475 15.70 -21.36 -23.98
CA VAL A 475 16.75 -20.41 -23.66
C VAL A 475 16.89 -20.24 -22.15
N LEU A 476 15.76 -20.09 -21.44
CA LEU A 476 15.74 -19.97 -19.98
C LEU A 476 16.31 -21.21 -19.29
N SER A 477 16.06 -22.40 -19.84
CA SER A 477 16.56 -23.65 -19.26
C SER A 477 18.09 -23.68 -19.13
N LYS A 478 18.81 -23.05 -20.06
CA LYS A 478 20.28 -22.94 -20.04
C LYS A 478 20.81 -22.05 -18.92
N VAL A 479 19.98 -21.15 -18.41
CA VAL A 479 20.33 -20.21 -17.33
C VAL A 479 19.81 -20.68 -15.99
N LEU A 480 18.67 -21.36 -15.94
CA LEU A 480 18.08 -21.93 -14.74
C LEU A 480 18.81 -23.22 -14.33
N VAL A 481 20.12 -23.14 -14.09
CA VAL A 481 20.96 -24.23 -13.57
C VAL A 481 21.71 -23.75 -12.34
N ALA A 482 22.04 -24.67 -11.43
CA ALA A 482 22.69 -24.34 -10.16
C ALA A 482 24.02 -23.57 -10.33
N GLU A 483 24.73 -23.79 -11.43
CA GLU A 483 25.97 -23.06 -11.73
C GLU A 483 25.75 -21.55 -11.91
N LYS A 484 24.63 -21.16 -12.54
CA LYS A 484 24.35 -19.75 -12.87
C LYS A 484 23.53 -19.05 -11.79
N LEU A 485 22.59 -19.77 -11.18
CA LEU A 485 21.68 -19.25 -10.17
C LEU A 485 21.69 -20.16 -8.93
N PRO A 486 22.80 -20.22 -8.17
CA PRO A 486 23.01 -21.23 -7.13
C PRO A 486 22.05 -21.12 -5.93
N CYS A 487 21.47 -19.94 -5.69
CA CYS A 487 20.57 -19.68 -4.57
C CYS A 487 19.09 -19.58 -4.98
N SER A 488 18.74 -19.87 -6.23
CA SER A 488 17.36 -19.72 -6.70
C SER A 488 16.45 -20.79 -6.10
N GLU A 489 15.51 -20.33 -5.28
CA GLU A 489 14.52 -21.12 -4.53
C GLU A 489 13.12 -21.03 -5.14
N SER A 490 12.82 -19.96 -5.89
CA SER A 490 11.52 -19.74 -6.53
C SER A 490 11.67 -19.36 -8.00
N PHE A 491 10.98 -20.08 -8.88
CA PHE A 491 10.81 -19.72 -10.27
C PHE A 491 9.33 -19.58 -10.60
N GLU A 492 8.94 -18.37 -11.01
CA GLU A 492 7.58 -18.08 -11.44
C GLU A 492 7.58 -17.64 -12.90
N ALA A 493 6.82 -18.33 -13.73
CA ALA A 493 6.57 -17.98 -15.12
C ALA A 493 5.06 -17.91 -15.35
N HIS A 494 4.34 -17.13 -14.55
CA HIS A 494 2.89 -17.07 -14.65
C HIS A 494 2.42 -16.09 -15.73
N GLU A 495 1.38 -16.45 -16.49
CA GLU A 495 0.89 -15.66 -17.63
C GLU A 495 2.05 -15.30 -18.59
N ALA A 496 2.94 -16.26 -18.83
CA ALA A 496 4.18 -16.08 -19.59
C ALA A 496 4.16 -16.79 -20.95
N GLU A 497 2.98 -17.28 -21.37
CA GLU A 497 2.77 -18.08 -22.59
C GLU A 497 3.83 -19.18 -22.77
N LEU A 498 4.23 -19.80 -21.67
CA LEU A 498 5.14 -20.94 -21.69
C LEU A 498 4.39 -22.15 -22.25
N THR A 499 4.87 -22.74 -23.34
CA THR A 499 4.24 -23.91 -23.95
C THR A 499 4.86 -25.21 -23.44
N ASP A 500 4.26 -26.35 -23.80
CA ASP A 500 4.78 -27.69 -23.49
C ASP A 500 6.25 -27.86 -23.90
N GLY A 501 6.62 -27.37 -25.09
CA GLY A 501 8.01 -27.43 -25.56
C GLY A 501 8.97 -26.65 -24.65
N GLY A 502 8.50 -25.54 -24.06
CA GLY A 502 9.27 -24.75 -23.12
C GLY A 502 9.45 -25.47 -21.78
N VAL A 503 8.39 -26.12 -21.27
CA VAL A 503 8.45 -26.96 -20.06
C VAL A 503 9.36 -28.17 -20.30
N SER A 504 9.22 -28.87 -21.43
CA SER A 504 10.08 -30.01 -21.77
C SER A 504 11.55 -29.61 -21.86
N ALA A 505 11.87 -28.44 -22.43
CA ALA A 505 13.25 -27.97 -22.47
C ALA A 505 13.82 -27.68 -21.06
N LEU A 506 13.00 -27.15 -20.15
CA LEU A 506 13.37 -26.98 -18.73
C LEU A 506 13.65 -28.33 -18.07
N THR A 507 12.74 -29.30 -18.22
CA THR A 507 12.90 -30.62 -17.61
C THR A 507 14.11 -31.35 -18.17
N GLU A 508 14.31 -31.39 -19.48
CA GLU A 508 15.48 -32.00 -20.15
C GLU A 508 16.80 -31.39 -19.66
N THR A 509 16.83 -30.08 -19.50
CA THR A 509 18.03 -29.39 -19.01
C THR A 509 18.30 -29.76 -17.54
N TRP A 510 17.27 -29.85 -16.70
CA TRP A 510 17.41 -30.29 -15.31
C TRP A 510 17.67 -31.79 -15.13
N MET A 511 17.38 -32.60 -16.15
CA MET A 511 17.83 -34.00 -16.20
C MET A 511 19.33 -34.09 -16.46
N SER A 512 19.84 -33.25 -17.37
CA SER A 512 21.26 -33.26 -17.79
C SER A 512 22.17 -32.45 -16.86
N HIS A 513 21.66 -31.41 -16.22
CA HIS A 513 22.41 -30.50 -15.35
C HIS A 513 21.72 -30.38 -13.99
N PRO A 514 22.47 -30.12 -12.90
CA PRO A 514 21.85 -29.88 -11.59
C PRO A 514 20.93 -28.65 -11.64
N PRO A 515 19.62 -28.81 -11.32
CA PRO A 515 18.74 -27.66 -11.16
C PRO A 515 19.17 -26.82 -9.95
N PRO A 516 18.81 -25.52 -9.90
CA PRO A 516 18.87 -24.74 -8.67
C PRO A 516 18.05 -25.40 -7.54
N PRO A 517 18.23 -24.99 -6.27
CA PRO A 517 17.48 -25.51 -5.14
C PRO A 517 16.02 -25.02 -5.11
N ILE A 518 15.27 -25.23 -6.20
CA ILE A 518 13.90 -24.76 -6.39
C ILE A 518 12.97 -25.44 -5.40
N ARG A 519 12.30 -24.63 -4.58
CA ARG A 519 11.25 -24.98 -3.61
C ARG A 519 9.86 -24.62 -4.12
N HIS A 520 9.76 -23.55 -4.91
CA HIS A 520 8.50 -23.07 -5.47
C HIS A 520 8.59 -22.94 -6.98
N LEU A 521 7.70 -23.64 -7.68
CA LEU A 521 7.56 -23.57 -9.14
C LEU A 521 6.15 -23.11 -9.49
N ASN A 522 5.99 -21.92 -10.05
CA ASN A 522 4.69 -21.41 -10.46
C ASN A 522 4.61 -21.29 -11.98
N LEU A 523 3.77 -22.12 -12.60
CA LEU A 523 3.50 -22.11 -14.04
C LEU A 523 2.02 -21.81 -14.33
N TRP A 524 1.33 -21.16 -13.39
CA TRP A 524 -0.08 -20.79 -13.53
C TRP A 524 -0.30 -19.82 -14.71
N GLY A 525 -1.46 -19.89 -15.38
CA GLY A 525 -1.77 -18.98 -16.49
C GLY A 525 -0.99 -19.27 -17.80
N ASN A 526 -0.42 -20.46 -17.96
CA ASN A 526 0.16 -20.92 -19.21
C ASN A 526 -0.72 -21.98 -19.89
N GLU A 527 -0.63 -22.09 -21.22
CA GLU A 527 -1.38 -23.05 -22.05
C GLU A 527 -0.68 -24.42 -22.08
N LEU A 528 -0.62 -25.10 -20.94
CA LEU A 528 0.10 -26.37 -20.77
C LEU A 528 -0.80 -27.59 -20.93
N THR A 529 -0.41 -28.53 -21.80
CA THR A 529 -1.17 -29.75 -22.08
C THR A 529 -0.64 -30.99 -21.34
N ALA A 530 -1.20 -32.15 -21.67
CA ALA A 530 -0.72 -33.46 -21.18
C ALA A 530 0.78 -33.68 -21.44
N ALA A 531 1.35 -33.13 -22.53
CA ALA A 531 2.77 -33.26 -22.81
C ALA A 531 3.65 -32.58 -21.74
N ALA A 532 3.25 -31.40 -21.25
CA ALA A 532 3.92 -30.77 -20.12
C ALA A 532 3.77 -31.59 -18.83
N ALA A 533 2.61 -32.20 -18.59
CA ALA A 533 2.41 -33.08 -17.44
C ALA A 533 3.36 -34.28 -17.47
N GLU A 534 3.52 -34.94 -18.61
CA GLU A 534 4.44 -36.06 -18.76
C GLU A 534 5.90 -35.65 -18.48
N ALA A 535 6.33 -34.50 -19.00
CA ALA A 535 7.65 -33.95 -18.74
C ALA A 535 7.88 -33.68 -17.24
N LEU A 536 6.90 -33.06 -16.57
CA LEU A 536 6.95 -32.77 -15.13
C LEU A 536 6.93 -34.06 -14.29
N LEU A 537 6.11 -35.05 -14.66
CA LEU A 537 6.06 -36.36 -14.02
C LEU A 537 7.43 -37.06 -14.08
N GLY A 538 8.10 -37.00 -15.24
CA GLY A 538 9.45 -37.54 -15.39
C GLY A 538 10.44 -36.87 -14.44
N LEU A 539 10.43 -35.55 -14.39
CA LEU A 539 11.30 -34.74 -13.52
C LEU A 539 11.11 -35.04 -12.03
N LEU A 540 9.85 -35.09 -11.58
CA LEU A 540 9.49 -35.35 -10.19
C LEU A 540 9.76 -36.81 -9.81
N GLY A 541 9.46 -37.76 -10.70
CA GLY A 541 9.71 -39.18 -10.49
C GLY A 541 11.19 -39.51 -10.29
N LEU A 542 12.08 -38.79 -10.98
CA LEU A 542 13.53 -38.90 -10.82
C LEU A 542 14.11 -38.09 -9.66
N LYS A 543 13.26 -37.41 -8.86
CA LYS A 543 13.65 -36.60 -7.69
C LYS A 543 14.73 -35.56 -7.99
N ARG A 544 14.75 -35.03 -9.22
CA ARG A 544 15.71 -33.98 -9.62
C ARG A 544 15.44 -32.67 -8.88
N LEU A 545 14.18 -32.36 -8.59
CA LEU A 545 13.77 -31.25 -7.74
C LEU A 545 13.46 -31.74 -6.31
N SER A 546 14.47 -32.28 -5.63
CA SER A 546 14.31 -32.88 -4.29
C SER A 546 13.87 -31.92 -3.19
N LEU A 547 14.02 -30.61 -3.41
CA LEU A 547 13.62 -29.54 -2.48
C LEU A 547 12.27 -28.92 -2.82
N LEU A 548 11.56 -29.42 -3.84
CA LEU A 548 10.31 -28.82 -4.29
C LEU A 548 9.21 -29.02 -3.24
N GLU A 549 8.68 -27.91 -2.75
CA GLU A 549 7.62 -27.85 -1.74
C GLU A 549 6.28 -27.49 -2.38
N SER A 550 6.27 -26.69 -3.44
CA SER A 550 5.04 -26.25 -4.10
C SER A 550 5.22 -26.13 -5.62
N MET A 551 4.23 -26.62 -6.36
CA MET A 551 4.07 -26.48 -7.79
C MET A 551 2.65 -26.00 -8.11
N ILE A 552 2.52 -24.81 -8.68
CA ILE A 552 1.21 -24.22 -9.01
C ILE A 552 0.96 -24.32 -10.52
N LEU A 553 -0.17 -24.90 -10.89
CA LEU A 553 -0.63 -25.10 -12.27
C LEU A 553 -2.04 -24.51 -12.48
N ARG A 554 -2.42 -24.26 -13.73
CA ARG A 554 -3.77 -23.78 -14.10
C ARG A 554 -4.77 -24.95 -14.09
N SER A 555 -5.94 -24.75 -13.48
CA SER A 555 -6.95 -25.81 -13.28
C SER A 555 -7.76 -26.13 -14.54
N GLN A 556 -8.23 -25.13 -15.30
CA GLN A 556 -9.52 -25.31 -16.00
C GLN A 556 -9.50 -25.71 -17.48
N PHE A 557 -8.43 -25.47 -18.26
CA PHE A 557 -8.56 -25.61 -19.74
C PHE A 557 -7.49 -26.46 -20.44
N ASP A 558 -6.28 -26.53 -19.90
CA ASP A 558 -5.15 -27.01 -20.71
C ASP A 558 -4.72 -28.45 -20.35
N PHE A 559 -4.81 -28.83 -19.07
CA PHE A 559 -4.59 -30.21 -18.64
C PHE A 559 -5.83 -31.07 -18.78
N ASP A 560 -5.70 -32.21 -19.45
CA ASP A 560 -6.74 -33.23 -19.40
C ASP A 560 -6.90 -33.77 -17.96
N GLU A 561 -8.12 -34.22 -17.66
CA GLU A 561 -8.51 -34.70 -16.33
C GLU A 561 -7.62 -35.87 -15.85
N ARG A 562 -7.09 -36.67 -16.79
CA ARG A 562 -6.19 -37.78 -16.47
C ARG A 562 -4.85 -37.26 -15.95
N SER A 563 -4.26 -36.30 -16.63
CA SER A 563 -2.98 -35.67 -16.29
C SER A 563 -3.07 -34.96 -14.94
N ARG A 564 -4.17 -34.26 -14.68
CA ARG A 564 -4.47 -33.63 -13.39
C ARG A 564 -4.50 -34.66 -12.25
N ARG A 565 -5.26 -35.75 -12.45
CA ARG A 565 -5.34 -36.85 -11.47
C ARG A 565 -4.01 -37.54 -11.25
N LEU A 566 -3.19 -37.70 -12.30
CA LEU A 566 -1.87 -38.31 -12.17
C LEU A 566 -0.91 -37.43 -11.36
N LEU A 567 -0.80 -36.14 -11.68
CA LEU A 567 0.06 -35.20 -10.97
C LEU A 567 -0.38 -35.02 -9.51
N SER A 568 -1.66 -34.71 -9.26
CA SER A 568 -2.18 -34.55 -7.89
C SER A 568 -2.23 -35.87 -7.12
N GLY A 569 -2.40 -37.01 -7.80
CA GLY A 569 -2.43 -38.32 -7.15
C GLY A 569 -1.05 -38.82 -6.72
N LEU A 570 -0.03 -38.57 -7.56
CA LEU A 570 1.36 -38.95 -7.25
C LEU A 570 2.07 -37.95 -6.34
N PHE A 571 1.71 -36.66 -6.42
CA PHE A 571 2.37 -35.58 -5.70
C PHE A 571 1.35 -34.62 -5.03
N PRO A 572 0.44 -35.13 -4.16
CA PRO A 572 -0.65 -34.34 -3.58
C PRO A 572 -0.18 -33.20 -2.67
N GLU A 573 0.99 -33.34 -2.04
CA GLU A 573 1.56 -32.34 -1.13
C GLU A 573 2.26 -31.20 -1.88
N ILE A 574 2.61 -31.42 -3.15
CA ILE A 574 3.42 -30.49 -3.94
C ILE A 574 2.57 -29.79 -4.99
N VAL A 575 1.67 -30.50 -5.69
CA VAL A 575 0.97 -29.97 -6.87
C VAL A 575 -0.39 -29.36 -6.49
N GLU A 576 -0.52 -28.05 -6.71
CA GLU A 576 -1.76 -27.28 -6.55
C GLU A 576 -2.28 -26.82 -7.92
N PHE A 577 -3.57 -27.06 -8.19
CA PHE A 577 -4.26 -26.51 -9.36
C PHE A 577 -5.14 -25.33 -8.93
N ARG A 578 -4.93 -24.16 -9.53
CA ARG A 578 -5.70 -22.94 -9.25
C ARG A 578 -6.64 -22.56 -10.37
N GLU A 579 -7.84 -22.12 -10.00
CA GLU A 579 -8.82 -21.57 -10.94
C GLU A 579 -8.50 -20.11 -11.29
N HIS A 580 -8.97 -19.67 -12.44
CA HIS A 580 -8.90 -18.26 -12.81
C HIS A 580 -10.11 -17.58 -12.17
N TYR A 581 -9.87 -16.72 -11.18
CA TYR A 581 -10.90 -15.85 -10.61
C TYR A 581 -11.07 -14.59 -11.44
#